data_AF-A0A2M9MRV9-F1
#
_entry.id   AF-A0A2M9MRV9-F1
#
_cell.length_a   1.000
_cell.length_b   1.000
_cell.length_c   1.000
_cell.angle_alpha   90.00
_cell.angle_beta   90.00
_cell.angle_gamma   90.00
#
_symmetry.space_group_name_H-M   'P 1'
#
loop_
_entity.id
_entity.type
_entity.pdbx_description
1 polymer ?
#
loop_
_entity_poly.entity_id
_entity_poly.type
_entity_poly.pdbx_seq_one_letter_code
_entity_poly.pdbx_strand_id
1 'polypeptide(L)'
;MSSPWEYFTPEQQNKLKQKFEQFDPEQLKRMRKESNEILGKLRAGLEAEIPPTDPAIVSFARLLEEQKALFHDHDPEYERAIERFHLEHPYQEDHGINLRFYQYIQKAASAR
;
A
#
# COMPACT_ATOMS: atom_id res chain seq x y z
N MET A 1 18.32 -5.87 0.22
CA MET A 1 17.09 -5.63 -0.55
C MET A 1 16.61 -4.26 -0.15
N SER A 2 16.40 -3.36 -1.11
CA SER A 2 15.95 -2.00 -0.80
C SER A 2 14.52 -2.02 -0.29
N SER A 3 14.12 -1.15 0.61
CA SER A 3 12.73 -1.04 1.08
C SER A 3 12.23 0.39 0.91
N PRO A 4 10.90 0.63 0.74
CA PRO A 4 10.35 1.98 0.85
C PRO A 4 10.81 2.71 2.12
N TRP A 5 11.11 1.97 3.19
CA TRP A 5 11.68 2.50 4.43
C TRP A 5 12.90 3.41 4.22
N GLU A 6 13.80 3.06 3.29
CA GLU A 6 15.02 3.83 3.00
C GLU A 6 14.74 5.13 2.24
N TYR A 7 13.54 5.28 1.68
CA TYR A 7 13.08 6.46 0.96
C TYR A 7 12.44 7.48 1.91
N PHE A 8 12.06 7.05 3.12
CA PHE A 8 11.53 7.93 4.16
C PHE A 8 12.63 8.73 4.85
N THR A 9 12.33 9.99 5.18
CA THR A 9 13.20 10.81 6.03
C THR A 9 13.29 10.22 7.44
N PRO A 10 14.33 10.55 8.23
CA PRO A 10 14.41 10.12 9.62
C PRO A 10 13.18 10.51 10.46
N GLU A 11 12.58 11.67 10.18
CA GLU A 11 11.36 12.12 10.85
C GLU A 11 10.16 11.23 10.49
N GLN A 12 9.99 10.90 9.21
CA GLN A 12 8.93 10.03 8.72
C GLN A 12 9.05 8.61 9.31
N GLN A 13 10.27 8.07 9.33
CA GLN A 13 10.58 6.80 9.97
C GLN A 13 10.22 6.80 11.46
N ASN A 14 10.56 7.88 12.18
CA ASN A 14 10.25 8.00 13.60
C ASN A 14 8.74 8.09 13.84
N LYS A 15 8.02 8.88 13.03
CA LYS A 15 6.55 8.97 13.07
C LYS A 15 5.88 7.61 12.84
N LEU A 16 6.33 6.85 11.83
CA LEU A 16 5.82 5.51 11.58
C LEU A 16 6.08 4.58 12.77
N LYS A 17 7.29 4.56 13.33
CA LYS A 17 7.60 3.75 14.52
C LYS A 17 6.66 4.07 15.68
N GLN A 18 6.51 5.35 16.00
CA GLN A 18 5.60 5.80 17.06
C GLN A 18 4.15 5.39 16.78
N LYS A 19 3.71 5.45 15.52
CA LYS A 19 2.39 4.96 15.11
C LYS A 19 2.26 3.45 15.33
N PHE A 20 3.24 2.65 14.91
CA PHE A 20 3.23 1.19 15.14
C PHE A 20 3.17 0.82 16.62
N GLU A 21 3.85 1.58 17.48
CA GLU A 21 3.84 1.38 18.95
C GLU A 21 2.47 1.66 19.59
N GLN A 22 1.56 2.37 18.91
CA GLN A 22 0.20 2.63 19.40
C GLN A 22 -0.76 1.45 19.18
N PHE A 23 -0.40 0.48 18.34
CA PHE A 23 -1.24 -0.67 18.04
C PHE A 23 -0.82 -1.87 18.87
N ASP A 24 -1.79 -2.55 19.49
CA ASP A 24 -1.53 -3.83 20.14
C ASP A 24 -1.12 -4.89 19.09
N PRO A 25 -0.27 -5.88 19.46
CA PRO A 25 0.21 -6.90 18.51
C PRO A 25 -0.92 -7.68 17.80
N GLU A 26 -2.02 -7.96 18.50
CA GLU A 26 -3.18 -8.64 17.92
C GLU A 26 -3.95 -7.75 16.93
N GLN A 27 -3.92 -6.44 17.12
CA GLN A 27 -4.48 -5.49 16.15
C GLN A 27 -3.64 -5.47 14.88
N LEU A 28 -2.32 -5.35 15.00
CA LEU A 28 -1.39 -5.40 13.86
C LEU A 28 -1.52 -6.71 13.08
N LYS A 29 -1.67 -7.85 13.78
CA LYS A 29 -1.86 -9.16 13.15
C LYS A 29 -3.17 -9.22 12.35
N ARG A 30 -4.26 -8.69 12.89
CA ARG A 30 -5.55 -8.61 12.19
C ARG A 30 -5.46 -7.71 10.96
N MET A 31 -4.92 -6.50 11.12
CA MET A 31 -4.72 -5.57 10.01
C MET A 31 -3.88 -6.21 8.91
N ARG A 32 -2.76 -6.86 9.24
CA ARG A 32 -1.91 -7.55 8.26
C ARG A 32 -2.67 -8.64 7.51
N LYS A 33 -3.51 -9.42 8.20
CA LYS A 33 -4.34 -10.46 7.58
C LYS A 33 -5.32 -9.82 6.60
N GLU A 34 -6.03 -8.77 7.01
CA GLU A 34 -7.00 -8.06 6.18
C GLU A 34 -6.33 -7.40 4.97
N SER A 35 -5.20 -6.72 5.13
CA SER A 35 -4.44 -6.14 4.02
C SER A 35 -4.01 -7.21 3.01
N ASN A 36 -3.53 -8.37 3.50
CA ASN A 36 -3.15 -9.48 2.62
C ASN A 36 -4.34 -10.06 1.84
N GLU A 37 -5.50 -10.17 2.46
CA GLU A 37 -6.73 -10.62 1.79
C GLU A 37 -7.16 -9.63 0.70
N ILE A 38 -7.09 -8.32 0.98
CA ILE A 38 -7.38 -7.25 0.02
C ILE A 38 -6.39 -7.28 -1.15
N LEU A 39 -5.09 -7.35 -0.86
CA LEU A 39 -4.05 -7.47 -1.88
C LEU A 39 -4.22 -8.72 -2.74
N GLY A 40 -4.64 -9.84 -2.17
CA GLY A 40 -4.97 -11.06 -2.91
C GLY A 40 -6.10 -10.84 -3.93
N LYS A 41 -7.18 -10.16 -3.53
CA LYS A 41 -8.30 -9.83 -4.43
C LYS A 41 -7.88 -8.87 -5.54
N LEU A 42 -7.10 -7.83 -5.21
CA LEU A 42 -6.57 -6.88 -6.18
C LEU A 42 -5.60 -7.55 -7.17
N ARG A 43 -4.74 -8.46 -6.70
CA ARG A 43 -3.82 -9.22 -7.56
C ARG A 43 -4.58 -10.15 -8.50
N ALA A 44 -5.58 -10.87 -8.01
CA ALA A 44 -6.44 -11.70 -8.85
C ALA A 44 -7.16 -10.86 -9.93
N GLY A 45 -7.60 -9.64 -9.58
CA GLY A 45 -8.17 -8.69 -10.54
C GLY A 45 -7.18 -8.26 -11.62
N LEU A 46 -5.94 -7.93 -11.23
CA LEU A 46 -4.87 -7.59 -12.17
C LEU A 46 -4.54 -8.76 -13.13
N GLU A 47 -4.44 -9.98 -12.60
CA GLU A 47 -4.12 -11.19 -13.37
C GLU A 47 -5.25 -11.58 -14.33
N ALA A 48 -6.51 -11.35 -13.94
CA ALA A 48 -7.68 -11.55 -14.78
C ALA A 48 -7.98 -10.34 -15.71
N GLU A 49 -7.08 -9.36 -15.78
CA GLU A 49 -7.20 -8.15 -16.61
C GLU A 49 -8.48 -7.34 -16.34
N ILE A 50 -9.02 -7.41 -15.12
CA ILE A 50 -10.18 -6.62 -14.70
C ILE A 50 -9.77 -5.15 -14.66
N PRO A 51 -10.52 -4.22 -15.30
CA PRO A 51 -10.18 -2.81 -15.30
C PRO A 51 -10.05 -2.24 -13.88
N PRO A 52 -9.07 -1.34 -13.60
CA PRO A 52 -8.94 -0.72 -12.29
C PRO A 52 -10.14 0.16 -11.91
N THR A 53 -11.01 0.50 -12.87
CA THR A 53 -12.26 1.23 -12.66
C THR A 53 -13.45 0.32 -12.33
N ASP A 54 -13.26 -1.01 -12.29
CA ASP A 54 -14.33 -1.92 -11.87
C ASP A 54 -14.75 -1.63 -10.42
N PRO A 55 -16.06 -1.55 -10.12
CA PRO A 55 -16.53 -1.16 -8.78
C PRO A 55 -15.97 -2.01 -7.63
N ALA A 56 -15.76 -3.31 -7.85
CA ALA A 56 -15.19 -4.19 -6.83
C ALA A 56 -13.71 -3.87 -6.58
N ILE A 57 -12.95 -3.65 -7.67
CA ILE A 57 -11.53 -3.29 -7.60
C ILE A 57 -11.33 -1.93 -6.93
N VAL A 58 -12.14 -0.93 -7.30
CA VAL A 58 -12.15 0.40 -6.67
C VAL A 58 -12.43 0.28 -5.16
N SER A 59 -13.42 -0.54 -4.79
CA SER A 59 -13.78 -0.75 -3.38
C SER A 59 -12.62 -1.38 -2.58
N PHE A 60 -11.96 -2.40 -3.13
CA PHE A 60 -10.79 -3.01 -2.49
C PHE A 60 -9.61 -2.05 -2.38
N ALA A 61 -9.33 -1.26 -3.41
CA ALA A 61 -8.24 -0.29 -3.40
C ALA A 61 -8.49 0.82 -2.37
N ARG A 62 -9.72 1.32 -2.25
CA ARG A 62 -10.09 2.33 -1.24
C ARG A 62 -9.93 1.79 0.19
N LEU A 63 -10.37 0.56 0.45
CA LEU A 63 -10.15 -0.08 1.76
C LEU A 63 -8.67 -0.23 2.11
N LEU A 64 -7.83 -0.55 1.12
CA LEU A 64 -6.38 -0.62 1.33
C LEU A 64 -5.78 0.75 1.68
N GLU A 65 -6.22 1.81 1.00
CA GLU A 65 -5.78 3.19 1.28
C GLU A 65 -6.22 3.66 2.67
N GLU A 66 -7.43 3.32 3.11
CA GLU A 66 -7.90 3.61 4.47
C GLU A 66 -7.04 2.91 5.53
N GLN A 67 -6.61 1.66 5.28
CA GLN A 67 -5.69 0.96 6.18
C GLN A 67 -4.30 1.60 6.21
N LYS A 68 -3.78 2.04 5.06
CA LYS A 68 -2.51 2.78 4.98
C LYS A 68 -2.56 4.10 5.75
N ALA A 69 -3.67 4.82 5.64
CA ALA A 69 -3.89 6.09 6.33
C ALA A 69 -3.79 5.98 7.86
N LEU A 70 -4.05 4.82 8.45
CA LEU A 70 -3.86 4.61 9.89
C LEU A 70 -2.40 4.81 10.33
N PHE A 71 -1.43 4.61 9.42
CA PHE A 71 -0.01 4.74 9.71
C PHE A 71 0.56 6.13 9.38
N HIS A 72 0.12 6.74 8.28
CA HIS A 72 0.70 8.01 7.81
C HIS A 72 -0.33 9.09 7.47
N ASP A 73 -1.61 8.92 7.86
CA ASP A 73 -2.67 9.94 7.78
C ASP A 73 -2.82 10.59 6.38
N HIS A 74 -2.73 9.76 5.33
CA HIS A 74 -2.71 10.20 3.93
C HIS A 74 -1.64 11.25 3.58
N ASP A 75 -0.56 11.34 4.37
CA ASP A 75 0.51 12.29 4.12
C ASP A 75 1.15 12.01 2.74
N PRO A 76 1.04 12.96 1.79
CA PRO A 76 1.48 12.78 0.41
C PRO A 76 3.00 12.66 0.26
N GLU A 77 3.79 12.98 1.30
CA GLU A 77 5.23 12.76 1.27
C GLU A 77 5.59 11.28 1.42
N TYR A 78 4.80 10.50 2.16
CA TYR A 78 4.99 9.04 2.23
C TYR A 78 4.61 8.39 0.91
N GLU A 79 3.49 8.79 0.31
CA GLU A 79 3.06 8.29 -0.99
C GLU A 79 4.11 8.55 -2.07
N ARG A 80 4.67 9.76 -2.12
CA ARG A 80 5.77 10.11 -3.04
C ARG A 80 7.02 9.25 -2.81
N ALA A 81 7.37 8.94 -1.57
CA ALA A 81 8.51 8.08 -1.26
C ALA A 81 8.27 6.62 -1.69
N ILE A 82 7.07 6.08 -1.45
CA ILE A 82 6.67 4.74 -1.87
C ILE A 82 6.63 4.64 -3.40
N GLU A 83 6.07 5.65 -4.07
CA GLU A 83 6.06 5.73 -5.54
C GLU A 83 7.47 5.75 -6.10
N ARG A 84 8.37 6.58 -5.55
CA ARG A 84 9.77 6.67 -5.98
C ARG A 84 10.48 5.32 -5.85
N PHE A 85 10.26 4.59 -4.75
CA PHE A 85 10.80 3.24 -4.58
C PHE A 85 10.36 2.30 -5.72
N HIS A 86 9.06 2.25 -6.04
CA HIS A 86 8.57 1.38 -7.11
C HIS A 86 9.05 1.81 -8.50
N LEU A 87 9.21 3.11 -8.76
CA LEU A 87 9.74 3.62 -10.03
C LEU A 87 11.22 3.27 -10.21
N GLU A 88 12.02 3.36 -9.16
CA GLU A 88 13.45 3.01 -9.19
C GLU A 88 13.68 1.49 -9.17
N HIS A 89 12.74 0.72 -8.62
CA HIS A 89 12.81 -0.73 -8.49
C HIS A 89 11.59 -1.46 -9.08
N PRO A 90 11.35 -1.38 -10.41
CA PRO A 90 10.07 -1.77 -11.03
C PRO A 90 9.69 -3.24 -10.88
N TYR A 91 10.68 -4.12 -10.77
CA TYR A 91 10.49 -5.57 -10.62
C TYR A 91 10.60 -6.06 -9.18
N GLN A 92 11.06 -5.19 -8.26
CA GLN A 92 11.19 -5.58 -6.87
C GLN A 92 9.82 -5.56 -6.22
N GLU A 93 9.49 -6.63 -5.49
CA GLU A 93 8.27 -6.71 -4.71
C GLU A 93 8.50 -6.17 -3.29
N ASP A 94 7.70 -5.19 -2.90
CA ASP A 94 7.49 -4.80 -1.51
C ASP A 94 6.19 -5.43 -1.02
N HIS A 95 6.27 -6.39 -0.09
CA HIS A 95 5.10 -7.16 0.37
C HIS A 95 4.26 -7.79 -0.76
N GLY A 96 4.90 -8.18 -1.88
CA GLY A 96 4.20 -8.69 -3.06
C GLY A 96 3.66 -7.59 -3.97
N ILE A 97 4.12 -6.35 -3.85
CA ILE A 97 3.72 -5.22 -4.69
C ILE A 97 4.93 -4.79 -5.51
N ASN A 98 4.88 -5.01 -6.83
CA ASN A 98 5.84 -4.44 -7.79
C ASN A 98 5.22 -3.19 -8.45
N LEU A 99 5.97 -2.51 -9.32
CA LEU A 99 5.47 -1.28 -9.96
C LEU A 99 4.17 -1.47 -10.74
N ARG A 100 4.04 -2.56 -11.50
CA ARG A 100 2.83 -2.85 -12.28
C ARG A 100 1.62 -2.97 -11.36
N PHE A 101 1.76 -3.70 -10.25
CA PHE A 101 0.68 -3.89 -9.29
C PHE A 101 0.39 -2.61 -8.51
N TYR A 102 1.42 -1.89 -8.07
CA TYR A 102 1.29 -0.58 -7.43
C TYR A 102 0.48 0.39 -8.28
N GLN A 103 0.82 0.54 -9.57
CA GLN A 103 0.09 1.41 -10.49
C GLN A 103 -1.37 0.99 -10.70
N TYR A 104 -1.66 -0.31 -10.69
CA TYR A 104 -3.02 -0.82 -10.76
C TYR A 104 -3.85 -0.39 -9.53
N ILE A 105 -3.28 -0.56 -8.34
CA ILE A 105 -3.91 -0.15 -7.07
C ILE A 105 -4.14 1.36 -7.05
N GLN A 106 -3.14 2.16 -7.40
CA GLN A 106 -3.24 3.62 -7.41
C GLN A 106 -4.32 4.15 -8.38
N LYS A 107 -4.42 3.55 -9.57
CA LYS A 107 -5.48 3.88 -10.54
C LYS A 107 -6.87 3.54 -9.99
N ALA A 108 -7.01 2.40 -9.32
CA ALA A 108 -8.27 1.99 -8.72
C ALA A 108 -8.68 2.88 -7.54
N ALA A 109 -7.74 3.22 -6.66
CA ALA A 109 -8.00 4.12 -5.54
C ALA A 109 -8.43 5.53 -5.99
N SER A 110 -7.86 6.00 -7.11
CA SER A 110 -8.15 7.33 -7.68
C SER A 110 -9.38 7.38 -8.59
N ALA A 111 -10.02 6.24 -8.88
CA ALA A 111 -11.20 6.20 -9.72
C ALA A 111 -12.39 6.90 -9.04
N ARG A 112 -13.17 7.67 -9.82
CA ARG A 112 -14.36 8.40 -9.32
C ARG A 112 -15.56 7.46 -9.21
#